data_AF-A0A3L6SL86-F1
#
_entry.id   AF-A0A3L6SL86-F1
#
_cell.length_a   1.000
_cell.length_b   1.000
_cell.length_c   1.000
_cell.angle_alpha   90.00
_cell.angle_beta   90.00
_cell.angle_gamma   90.00
#
_symmetry.space_group_name_H-M   'P 1'
#
loop_
_entity.id
_entity.type
_entity.pdbx_description
1 polymer ?
#
loop_
_entity_poly.entity_id
_entity_poly.type
_entity_poly.pdbx_seq_one_letter_code
_entity_poly.pdbx_strand_id
1 'polypeptide(L)'
;MEEEWERAGIPNPLAALPKRARWWVYARGDFPRCGQVIDKSQEAQEVVEKMLDMSSQTTQGTLKQDRERDVLTMALQNDKHPGRTRGMGSKVPWGKGFSEYSDSYRSQSRSKAHQAELTEERIIAMVDERVQQVLIQSSQCNINRASSPPARKSSCASTSHLELDASPFPVDEIQEATRCRLAHNGYINSSCRWPSFSK
;
A
#
# COMPACT_ATOMS: atom_id res chain seq x y z
N MET A 1 -2.37 30.66 20.36
CA MET A 1 -3.67 30.38 19.72
C MET A 1 -4.52 29.48 20.61
N GLU A 2 -4.22 28.18 20.75
CA GLU A 2 -4.99 27.29 21.65
C GLU A 2 -5.05 27.81 23.10
N GLU A 3 -3.90 28.17 23.69
CA GLU A 3 -3.84 28.74 25.05
C GLU A 3 -4.63 30.06 25.20
N GLU A 4 -4.73 30.84 24.12
CA GLU A 4 -5.47 32.10 24.13
C GLU A 4 -6.98 31.85 24.10
N TRP A 5 -7.43 30.83 23.37
CA TRP A 5 -8.83 30.37 23.38
C TRP A 5 -9.21 29.74 24.72
N GLU A 6 -8.32 28.94 25.31
CA GLU A 6 -8.51 28.38 26.64
C GLU A 6 -8.69 29.49 27.69
N ARG A 7 -7.83 30.52 27.66
CA ARG A 7 -7.94 31.68 28.56
C ARG A 7 -9.21 32.50 28.31
N ALA A 8 -9.69 32.57 27.07
CA ALA A 8 -10.91 33.27 26.69
C ALA A 8 -12.19 32.42 26.88
N GLY A 9 -12.08 31.14 27.27
CA GLY A 9 -13.22 30.22 27.41
C GLY A 9 -13.86 29.81 26.09
N ILE A 10 -13.14 29.91 24.97
CA ILE A 10 -13.64 29.60 23.64
C ILE A 10 -13.33 28.12 23.33
N PRO A 11 -14.33 27.30 22.99
CA PRO A 11 -14.10 25.89 22.70
C PRO A 11 -13.26 25.74 21.42
N ASN A 12 -12.25 24.87 21.46
CA ASN A 12 -11.45 24.57 20.28
C ASN A 12 -12.22 23.60 19.36
N PRO A 13 -12.58 24.00 18.13
CA PRO A 13 -13.33 23.15 17.20
C PRO A 13 -12.57 21.87 16.81
N LEU A 14 -11.24 21.87 16.95
CA LEU A 14 -10.37 20.75 16.59
C LEU A 14 -9.89 19.95 17.79
N ALA A 15 -10.48 20.14 18.98
CA ALA A 15 -10.05 19.45 20.20
C ALA A 15 -10.07 17.91 20.09
N ALA A 16 -10.98 17.37 19.27
CA ALA A 16 -11.09 15.94 19.01
C ALA A 16 -9.92 15.38 18.17
N LEU A 17 -9.11 16.23 17.51
CA LEU A 17 -8.05 15.78 16.63
C LEU A 17 -6.69 15.64 17.35
N PRO A 18 -5.86 14.67 16.95
CA PRO A 18 -4.50 14.58 17.49
C PRO A 18 -3.68 15.83 17.11
N LYS A 19 -2.70 16.18 17.96
CA LYS A 19 -1.89 17.41 17.83
C LYS A 19 -1.34 17.67 16.42
N ARG A 20 -0.83 16.63 15.76
CA ARG A 20 -0.29 16.74 14.39
C ARG A 20 -1.37 17.06 13.35
N ALA A 21 -2.56 16.47 13.47
CA ALA A 21 -3.68 16.78 12.59
C ALA A 21 -4.13 18.23 12.81
N ARG A 22 -4.27 18.68 14.07
CA ARG A 22 -4.57 20.09 14.39
C ARG A 22 -3.59 21.06 13.75
N TRP A 23 -2.28 20.80 13.86
CA TRP A 23 -1.25 21.63 13.24
C TRP A 23 -1.32 21.69 11.71
N TRP A 24 -1.73 20.60 11.07
CA TRP A 24 -1.95 20.58 9.63
C TRP A 24 -3.14 21.46 9.25
N VAL A 25 -4.24 21.43 10.03
CA VAL A 25 -5.41 22.28 9.82
C VAL A 25 -5.04 23.75 10.08
N TYR A 26 -4.29 24.05 11.14
CA TYR A 26 -3.82 25.41 11.42
C TYR A 26 -2.98 26.02 10.30
N ALA A 27 -2.20 25.21 9.59
CA ALA A 27 -1.42 25.68 8.45
C ALA A 27 -2.26 25.98 7.19
N ARG A 28 -3.50 25.48 7.13
CA ARG A 28 -4.36 25.49 5.92
C ARG A 28 -5.68 26.23 6.09
N GLY A 29 -6.03 26.61 7.30
CA GLY A 29 -7.20 27.43 7.60
C GLY A 29 -6.85 28.84 8.09
N ASP A 30 -7.88 29.64 8.23
CA ASP A 30 -7.91 30.83 9.05
C ASP A 30 -8.81 30.60 10.26
N PHE A 31 -8.41 31.16 11.40
CA PHE A 31 -9.05 30.89 12.69
C PHE A 31 -9.42 32.22 13.35
N PRO A 32 -10.57 32.80 12.98
CA PRO A 32 -11.08 33.97 13.68
C PRO A 32 -11.28 33.67 15.18
N ARG A 33 -11.27 34.73 16.00
CA ARG A 33 -11.47 34.62 17.46
C ARG A 33 -12.80 33.98 17.85
N CYS A 34 -13.75 33.77 16.94
CA CYS A 34 -15.03 33.12 17.23
C CYS A 34 -14.97 31.59 17.34
N GLY A 35 -13.79 30.97 17.22
CA GLY A 35 -13.66 29.50 17.34
C GLY A 35 -14.18 28.74 16.12
N GLN A 36 -14.28 29.41 14.97
CA GLN A 36 -14.63 28.79 13.70
C GLN A 36 -13.36 28.46 12.89
N VAL A 37 -13.40 27.35 12.16
CA VAL A 37 -12.37 26.98 11.18
C VAL A 37 -12.85 27.45 9.81
N ILE A 38 -12.07 28.30 9.15
CA ILE A 38 -12.30 28.71 7.76
C ILE A 38 -11.23 28.06 6.92
N ASP A 39 -11.57 26.98 6.21
CA ASP A 39 -10.63 26.30 5.33
C ASP A 39 -10.40 27.10 4.05
N LYS A 40 -9.13 27.20 3.61
CA LYS A 40 -8.76 27.99 2.42
C LYS A 40 -9.08 27.30 1.10
N SER A 41 -9.34 26.00 1.13
CA SER A 41 -9.58 25.17 -0.05
C SER A 41 -10.58 24.06 0.28
N GLN A 42 -11.40 23.70 -0.70
CA GLN A 42 -12.33 22.57 -0.60
C GLN A 42 -11.61 21.26 -0.27
N GLU A 43 -10.44 21.02 -0.87
CA GLU A 43 -9.65 19.82 -0.57
C GLU A 43 -9.21 19.76 0.90
N ALA A 44 -8.92 20.93 1.50
CA ALA A 44 -8.54 20.99 2.90
C ALA A 44 -9.74 20.64 3.79
N GLN A 45 -10.92 21.17 3.46
CA GLN A 45 -12.16 20.91 4.17
C GLN A 45 -12.54 19.42 4.13
N GLU A 46 -12.47 18.78 2.97
CA GLU A 46 -12.74 17.34 2.82
C GLU A 46 -11.79 16.49 3.69
N VAL A 47 -10.52 16.89 3.77
CA VAL A 47 -9.54 16.21 4.61
C VAL A 47 -9.83 16.45 6.10
N VAL A 48 -10.26 17.65 6.51
CA VAL A 48 -10.67 17.92 7.89
C VAL A 48 -11.87 17.07 8.29
N GLU A 49 -12.87 16.96 7.43
CA GLU A 49 -14.06 16.12 7.69
C GLU A 49 -13.67 14.65 7.87
N LYS A 50 -12.84 14.11 6.96
CA LYS A 50 -12.30 12.75 7.08
C LYS A 50 -11.50 12.55 8.38
N MET A 51 -10.72 13.54 8.80
CA MET A 51 -9.97 13.47 10.05
C MET A 51 -10.90 13.37 11.27
N LEU A 52 -11.98 14.16 11.29
CA LEU A 52 -12.94 14.16 12.39
C LEU A 52 -13.67 12.82 12.47
N ASP A 53 -14.09 12.27 11.34
CA ASP A 53 -14.70 10.94 11.25
C ASP A 53 -13.75 9.85 11.79
N MET A 54 -12.52 9.78 11.29
CA MET A 54 -11.56 8.78 11.78
C MET A 54 -11.13 8.99 13.23
N SER A 55 -11.09 10.23 13.71
CA SER A 55 -10.84 10.49 15.12
C SER A 55 -11.98 9.95 15.98
N SER A 56 -13.23 10.14 15.53
CA SER A 56 -14.40 9.57 16.20
C SER A 56 -14.36 8.04 16.24
N GLN A 57 -14.00 7.39 15.12
CA GLN A 57 -13.82 5.95 15.04
C GLN A 57 -12.68 5.46 15.93
N THR A 58 -11.61 6.26 16.09
CA THR A 58 -10.53 5.95 17.03
C THR A 58 -11.05 5.99 18.46
N THR A 59 -11.80 7.04 18.83
CA THR A 59 -12.34 7.17 20.19
C THR A 59 -13.34 6.06 20.53
N GLN A 60 -14.06 5.54 19.53
CA GLN A 60 -14.95 4.39 19.66
C GLN A 60 -14.20 3.04 19.72
N GLY A 61 -12.90 3.03 19.39
CA GLY A 61 -12.08 1.82 19.36
C GLY A 61 -12.21 0.99 18.08
N THR A 62 -13.04 1.41 17.12
CA THR A 62 -13.20 0.75 15.81
C THR A 62 -11.93 0.88 14.98
N LEU A 63 -11.30 2.05 15.02
CA LEU A 63 -10.08 2.33 14.28
C LEU A 63 -8.88 2.32 15.22
N LYS A 64 -7.95 1.37 15.00
CA LYS A 64 -6.68 1.35 15.71
C LYS A 64 -5.69 2.29 15.01
N GLN A 65 -5.40 3.42 15.63
CA GLN A 65 -4.33 4.29 15.18
C GLN A 65 -2.99 3.57 15.26
N ASP A 66 -2.20 3.67 14.20
CA ASP A 66 -0.81 3.25 14.21
C ASP A 66 0.11 4.43 13.88
N ARG A 67 1.37 4.35 14.30
CA ARG A 67 2.41 5.36 14.04
C ARG A 67 2.48 5.78 12.58
N GLU A 68 2.42 4.81 11.66
CA GLU A 68 2.57 5.04 10.22
C GLU A 68 1.23 5.39 9.54
N ARG A 69 0.12 4.89 10.11
CA ARG A 69 -1.27 5.10 9.70
C ARG A 69 -2.01 5.94 10.77
N ASP A 70 -1.53 7.15 11.03
CA ASP A 70 -2.22 8.09 11.92
C ASP A 70 -3.38 8.80 11.19
N VAL A 71 -4.33 9.38 11.94
CA VAL A 71 -5.55 10.02 11.39
C VAL A 71 -5.27 10.95 10.20
N LEU A 72 -4.25 11.81 10.31
CA LEU A 72 -3.87 12.69 9.19
C LEU A 72 -3.37 11.92 7.96
N THR A 73 -2.62 10.84 8.15
CA THR A 73 -2.09 10.05 7.01
C THR A 73 -3.21 9.28 6.33
N MET A 74 -4.12 8.70 7.11
CA MET A 74 -5.30 8.04 6.56
C MET A 74 -6.22 9.02 5.81
N ALA A 75 -6.39 10.25 6.33
CA ALA A 75 -7.26 11.26 5.72
C ALA A 75 -6.71 11.74 4.38
N LEU A 76 -5.39 11.88 4.30
CA LEU A 76 -4.68 12.24 3.07
C LEU A 76 -4.56 11.10 2.07
N GLN A 77 -4.80 9.85 2.49
CA GLN A 77 -4.63 8.64 1.67
C GLN A 77 -3.25 8.56 0.99
N ASN A 78 -2.22 9.10 1.65
CA ASN A 78 -0.87 9.15 1.11
C ASN A 78 0.10 8.49 2.09
N ASP A 79 0.54 7.28 1.72
CA ASP A 79 1.54 6.54 2.46
C ASP A 79 2.90 7.24 2.38
N LYS A 80 3.35 7.75 3.53
CA LYS A 80 4.66 8.39 3.62
C LYS A 80 5.74 7.35 3.88
N HIS A 81 6.88 7.56 3.24
CA HIS A 81 8.08 6.75 3.48
C HIS A 81 8.43 6.65 4.97
N PRO A 82 8.70 5.43 5.47
CA PRO A 82 9.20 5.23 6.83
C PRO A 82 10.63 5.76 6.94
N GLY A 83 11.01 6.32 8.09
CA GLY A 83 12.39 6.72 8.37
C GLY A 83 12.58 8.08 9.05
N ARG A 84 11.54 8.92 9.11
CA ARG A 84 11.62 10.24 9.78
C ARG A 84 10.48 10.46 10.76
N THR A 85 10.81 11.14 11.86
CA THR A 85 9.83 11.60 12.86
C THR A 85 8.89 12.62 12.22
N ARG A 86 7.59 12.30 12.15
CA ARG A 86 6.58 13.13 11.48
C ARG A 86 6.07 14.21 12.42
N GLY A 87 5.76 15.40 11.89
CA GLY A 87 5.15 16.49 12.67
C GLY A 87 5.99 16.99 13.85
N MET A 88 7.26 16.59 13.91
CA MET A 88 8.24 16.98 14.92
C MET A 88 9.40 17.68 14.20
N GLY A 89 10.12 18.55 14.92
CA GLY A 89 11.26 19.27 14.36
C GLY A 89 12.30 18.31 13.74
N SER A 90 13.05 18.78 12.74
CA SER A 90 14.06 17.98 12.01
C SER A 90 15.10 17.31 12.90
N LYS A 91 15.37 17.91 14.07
CA LYS A 91 16.35 17.44 15.06
C LYS A 91 15.79 16.40 16.04
N VAL A 92 14.49 16.07 15.97
CA VAL A 92 13.87 15.13 16.91
C VAL A 92 14.13 13.70 16.42
N PRO A 93 14.96 12.92 17.14
CA PRO A 93 15.20 11.54 16.77
C PRO A 93 13.94 10.71 16.92
N TRP A 94 13.86 9.64 16.13
CA TRP A 94 12.68 8.79 16.04
C TRP A 94 12.17 8.32 17.42
N GLY A 95 13.08 7.85 18.29
CA GLY A 95 12.71 7.33 19.61
C GLY A 95 12.13 8.38 20.57
N LYS A 96 12.45 9.66 20.39
CA LYS A 96 11.87 10.76 21.19
C LYS A 96 10.52 11.21 20.66
N GLY A 97 10.34 11.23 19.34
CA GLY A 97 9.08 11.66 18.75
C GLY A 97 7.98 10.60 18.80
N PHE A 98 8.35 9.33 19.01
CA PHE A 98 7.43 8.20 19.14
C PHE A 98 7.80 7.34 20.35
N SER A 99 7.89 7.96 21.54
CA SER A 99 8.27 7.27 22.78
C SER A 99 7.34 6.10 23.12
N GLU A 100 6.04 6.24 22.84
CA GLU A 100 5.02 5.19 22.98
C GLU A 100 5.33 3.92 22.16
N TYR A 101 6.16 4.05 21.12
CA TYR A 101 6.52 2.97 20.20
C TYR A 101 7.99 2.55 20.31
N SER A 102 8.72 3.08 21.30
CA SER A 102 10.16 2.89 21.46
C SER A 102 10.57 1.42 21.47
N ASP A 103 9.82 0.56 22.17
CA ASP A 103 10.05 -0.89 22.24
C ASP A 103 10.02 -1.58 20.87
N SER A 104 9.23 -1.05 19.94
CA SER A 104 9.04 -1.63 18.61
C SER A 104 9.95 -1.02 17.53
N TYR A 105 10.81 -0.05 17.87
CA TYR A 105 11.60 0.72 16.89
C TYR A 105 12.45 -0.16 15.95
N ARG A 106 13.20 -1.09 16.54
CA ARG A 106 14.11 -1.99 15.84
C ARG A 106 13.43 -3.27 15.37
N SER A 107 12.17 -3.47 15.75
CA SER A 107 11.42 -4.67 15.41
C SER A 107 10.90 -4.59 13.96
N GLN A 108 10.92 -5.72 13.27
CA GLN A 108 10.22 -5.88 11.99
C GLN A 108 8.79 -6.39 12.17
N SER A 109 8.31 -6.57 13.40
CA SER A 109 7.01 -7.18 13.70
C SER A 109 5.86 -6.45 13.02
N ARG A 110 5.91 -5.11 13.01
CA ARG A 110 4.91 -4.24 12.37
C ARG A 110 4.88 -4.42 10.85
N SER A 111 6.06 -4.38 10.22
CA SER A 111 6.17 -4.60 8.78
C SER A 111 5.67 -5.99 8.40
N LYS A 112 6.01 -7.03 9.18
CA LYS A 112 5.54 -8.38 8.96
C LYS A 112 4.02 -8.53 9.17
N ALA A 113 3.47 -7.91 10.21
CA ALA A 113 2.02 -7.92 10.46
C ALA A 113 1.25 -7.25 9.32
N HIS A 114 1.74 -6.11 8.83
CA HIS A 114 1.17 -5.43 7.67
C HIS A 114 1.25 -6.29 6.40
N GLN A 115 2.38 -6.95 6.16
CA GLN A 115 2.50 -7.87 5.02
C GLN A 115 1.55 -9.06 5.17
N ALA A 116 1.38 -9.59 6.38
CA ALA A 116 0.43 -10.66 6.65
C ALA A 116 -1.02 -10.21 6.37
N GLU A 117 -1.44 -9.04 6.87
CA GLU A 117 -2.75 -8.43 6.59
C GLU A 117 -3.00 -8.32 5.07
N LEU A 118 -2.05 -7.74 4.32
CA LEU A 118 -2.15 -7.65 2.86
C LEU A 118 -2.23 -9.02 2.17
N THR A 119 -1.51 -10.02 2.66
CA THR A 119 -1.58 -11.38 2.10
C THR A 119 -2.92 -12.04 2.39
N GLU A 120 -3.47 -11.83 3.59
CA GLU A 120 -4.79 -12.36 3.98
C GLU A 120 -5.89 -11.74 3.12
N GLU A 121 -5.90 -10.41 2.97
CA GLU A 121 -6.83 -9.70 2.08
C GLU A 121 -6.75 -10.21 0.64
N ARG A 122 -5.52 -10.41 0.14
CA ARG A 122 -5.29 -10.96 -1.21
C ARG A 122 -5.81 -12.39 -1.35
N ILE A 123 -5.62 -13.22 -0.34
CA ILE A 123 -6.13 -14.61 -0.34
C ILE A 123 -7.66 -14.58 -0.34
N ILE A 124 -8.29 -13.75 0.50
CA ILE A 124 -9.75 -13.61 0.55
C ILE A 124 -10.30 -13.19 -0.82
N ALA A 125 -9.72 -12.17 -1.44
CA ALA A 125 -10.12 -11.72 -2.77
C ALA A 125 -9.99 -12.83 -3.84
N MET A 126 -8.90 -13.61 -3.80
CA MET A 126 -8.72 -14.75 -4.72
C MET A 126 -9.74 -15.87 -4.47
N VAL A 127 -10.09 -16.13 -3.21
CA VAL A 127 -11.12 -17.12 -2.85
C VAL A 127 -12.49 -16.65 -3.34
N ASP A 128 -12.86 -15.40 -3.09
CA ASP A 128 -14.12 -14.82 -3.55
C ASP A 128 -14.25 -14.86 -5.07
N GLU A 129 -13.17 -14.53 -5.80
CA GLU A 129 -13.13 -14.64 -7.26
C GLU A 129 -13.38 -16.08 -7.73
N ARG A 130 -12.70 -17.06 -7.12
CA ARG A 130 -12.90 -18.49 -7.46
C ARG A 130 -14.31 -18.98 -7.11
N VAL A 131 -14.87 -18.54 -5.98
CA VAL A 131 -16.24 -18.87 -5.59
C VAL A 131 -17.24 -18.33 -6.61
N GLN A 132 -17.06 -17.08 -7.06
CA GLN A 132 -17.88 -16.49 -8.12
C GLN A 132 -17.77 -17.26 -9.44
N GLN A 133 -16.55 -17.67 -9.84
CA GLN A 133 -16.36 -18.49 -11.04
C GLN A 133 -17.08 -19.84 -10.96
N VAL A 134 -17.00 -20.53 -9.81
CA VAL A 134 -17.71 -21.81 -9.59
C VAL A 134 -19.22 -21.63 -9.64
N LEU A 135 -19.75 -20.56 -9.04
CA LEU A 135 -21.19 -20.23 -9.10
C LEU A 135 -21.65 -20.02 -10.54
N ILE A 136 -20.91 -19.23 -11.33
CA ILE A 136 -21.21 -19.00 -12.75
C ILE A 136 -21.15 -20.32 -13.54
N GLN A 137 -20.10 -21.12 -13.35
CA GLN A 137 -19.96 -22.41 -14.04
C GLN A 137 -21.08 -23.39 -13.67
N SER A 138 -21.50 -23.41 -12.40
CA SER A 138 -22.60 -24.26 -11.93
C SER A 138 -23.95 -23.90 -12.56
N SER A 139 -24.22 -22.61 -12.78
CA SER A 139 -25.42 -22.16 -13.48
C SER A 139 -25.42 -22.56 -14.96
N GLN A 140 -24.26 -22.51 -15.64
CA GLN A 140 -24.13 -22.90 -17.04
C GLN A 140 -24.29 -24.41 -17.26
N CYS A 141 -23.75 -25.25 -16.37
CA CYS A 141 -23.91 -26.70 -16.48
C CYS A 141 -25.30 -27.21 -16.06
N ASN A 142 -26.13 -26.38 -15.40
CA ASN A 142 -27.55 -26.67 -15.17
C ASN A 142 -28.41 -26.41 -16.42
N ILE A 143 -28.08 -25.40 -17.25
CA ILE A 143 -28.77 -25.12 -18.52
C ILE A 143 -28.48 -26.20 -19.56
N ASN A 144 -27.26 -26.71 -19.60
CA ASN A 144 -26.83 -27.74 -20.57
C ASN A 144 -27.26 -29.18 -20.21
N ARG A 145 -27.89 -29.40 -19.04
CA ARG A 145 -28.34 -30.72 -18.58
C ARG A 145 -29.70 -31.14 -19.15
N ALA A 146 -30.43 -30.22 -19.79
CA ALA A 146 -31.65 -30.55 -20.54
C ALA A 146 -31.35 -31.16 -21.94
N SER A 147 -30.09 -31.40 -22.28
CA SER A 147 -29.66 -32.08 -23.50
C SER A 147 -28.92 -33.37 -23.14
N SER A 148 -29.38 -34.49 -23.68
CA SER A 148 -28.78 -35.82 -23.48
C SER A 148 -27.26 -35.79 -23.64
N PRO A 149 -26.48 -36.48 -22.78
CA PRO A 149 -25.03 -36.43 -22.85
C PRO A 149 -24.51 -37.04 -24.17
N PRO A 150 -23.62 -36.36 -24.92
CA PRO A 150 -22.95 -37.01 -26.03
C PRO A 150 -22.04 -38.13 -25.49
N ALA A 151 -21.94 -39.20 -26.29
CA ALA A 151 -21.22 -40.42 -25.94
C ALA A 151 -19.79 -40.13 -25.43
N ARG A 152 -19.52 -40.58 -24.20
CA ARG A 152 -18.19 -40.50 -23.58
C ARG A 152 -17.21 -41.35 -24.38
N LYS A 153 -16.16 -40.74 -24.93
CA LYS A 153 -14.96 -41.46 -25.34
C LYS A 153 -14.04 -41.54 -24.12
N SER A 154 -13.92 -42.72 -23.53
CA SER A 154 -12.91 -43.00 -22.51
C SER A 154 -11.53 -43.04 -23.17
N SER A 155 -10.63 -42.12 -22.79
CA SER A 155 -9.20 -42.26 -23.04
C SER A 155 -8.42 -41.56 -21.93
N CYS A 156 -8.11 -42.31 -20.87
CA CYS A 156 -7.06 -41.99 -19.90
C CYS A 156 -5.69 -42.24 -20.56
N ALA A 157 -5.35 -41.47 -21.59
CA ALA A 157 -4.02 -41.44 -22.21
C ALA A 157 -3.97 -40.23 -23.16
N SER A 158 -3.98 -39.03 -22.60
CA SER A 158 -3.62 -37.83 -23.35
C SER A 158 -2.69 -37.03 -22.47
N THR A 159 -1.42 -37.44 -22.47
CA THR A 159 -0.35 -36.46 -22.30
C THR A 159 -0.59 -35.45 -23.41
N SER A 160 -0.96 -34.22 -23.06
CA SER A 160 -0.88 -33.11 -23.99
C SER A 160 0.50 -33.17 -24.61
N HIS A 161 0.58 -33.57 -25.88
CA HIS A 161 1.72 -33.26 -26.70
C HIS A 161 1.76 -31.73 -26.68
N LEU A 162 2.56 -31.18 -25.77
CA LEU A 162 3.08 -29.86 -25.97
C LEU A 162 3.79 -30.00 -27.30
N GLU A 163 3.17 -29.50 -28.37
CA GLU A 163 3.96 -28.94 -29.45
C GLU A 163 4.77 -27.84 -28.78
N LEU A 164 5.87 -28.24 -28.13
CA LEU A 164 7.06 -27.43 -28.13
C LEU A 164 7.33 -27.30 -29.62
N ASP A 165 6.87 -26.18 -30.18
CA ASP A 165 7.44 -25.70 -31.42
C ASP A 165 8.94 -25.81 -31.24
N ALA A 166 9.53 -26.84 -31.87
CA ALA A 166 10.97 -27.03 -31.96
C ALA A 166 11.53 -26.00 -32.95
N SER A 167 10.99 -24.77 -32.89
CA SER A 167 11.55 -23.61 -33.52
C SER A 167 12.81 -23.29 -32.72
N PRO A 168 13.99 -23.36 -33.36
CA PRO A 168 15.23 -22.96 -32.72
C PRO A 168 15.05 -21.56 -32.13
N PHE A 169 15.41 -21.38 -30.87
CA PHE A 169 15.42 -20.03 -30.33
C PHE A 169 16.52 -19.26 -31.07
N PRO A 170 16.35 -17.95 -31.32
CA PRO A 170 17.36 -17.16 -32.04
C PRO A 170 18.74 -17.15 -31.35
N VAL A 171 18.82 -17.62 -30.09
CA VAL A 171 20.08 -17.83 -29.37
C VAL A 171 20.83 -19.09 -29.85
N ASP A 172 20.12 -20.08 -30.37
CA ASP A 172 20.67 -21.38 -30.83
C ASP A 172 21.43 -21.25 -32.17
N GLU A 173 21.26 -20.13 -32.87
CA GLU A 173 21.95 -19.82 -34.14
C GLU A 173 23.34 -19.16 -33.94
N ILE A 174 23.73 -18.87 -32.70
CA ILE A 174 25.01 -18.21 -32.39
C ILE A 174 26.14 -19.25 -32.41
N GLN A 175 26.76 -19.44 -33.58
CA GLN A 175 27.86 -20.38 -33.77
C GLN A 175 29.25 -19.76 -33.54
N GLU A 176 29.32 -18.42 -33.44
CA GLU A 176 30.57 -17.67 -33.28
C GLU A 176 30.42 -16.56 -32.23
N ALA A 177 31.55 -16.11 -31.67
CA ALA A 177 31.58 -15.06 -30.66
C ALA A 177 30.99 -13.75 -31.20
N THR A 178 29.71 -13.52 -30.90
CA THR A 178 28.97 -12.38 -31.42
C THR A 178 29.27 -11.15 -30.58
N ARG A 179 29.76 -10.08 -31.22
CA ARG A 179 30.12 -8.83 -30.56
C ARG A 179 28.86 -8.09 -30.09
N CYS A 180 28.46 -8.31 -28.85
CA CYS A 180 27.37 -7.58 -28.20
C CYS A 180 27.88 -6.23 -27.66
N ARG A 181 27.06 -5.18 -27.76
CA ARG A 181 27.32 -3.88 -27.14
C ARG A 181 26.32 -3.72 -25.99
N LEU A 182 26.81 -3.72 -24.76
CA LEU A 182 26.01 -3.35 -23.59
C LEU A 182 25.47 -1.94 -23.79
N ALA A 183 24.14 -1.82 -23.86
CA ALA A 183 23.48 -0.52 -23.81
C ALA A 183 23.68 0.05 -22.41
N HIS A 184 24.73 0.85 -22.24
CA HIS A 184 24.95 1.63 -21.03
C HIS A 184 23.89 2.73 -20.95
N ASN A 185 22.74 2.42 -20.34
CA ASN A 185 21.99 3.46 -19.65
C ASN A 185 22.84 3.81 -18.44
N GLY A 186 23.55 4.93 -18.58
CA GLY A 186 24.70 5.28 -17.77
C GLY A 186 24.42 5.12 -16.28
N TYR A 187 25.30 4.39 -15.58
CA TYR A 187 25.96 4.81 -14.35
C TYR A 187 26.95 3.71 -13.92
N ILE A 188 28.18 4.16 -13.60
CA ILE A 188 29.18 3.54 -12.72
C ILE A 188 30.11 2.46 -13.33
N ASN A 189 31.30 2.95 -13.70
CA ASN A 189 32.61 2.61 -13.14
C ASN A 189 32.80 1.23 -12.47
N SER A 190 33.37 0.28 -13.20
CA SER A 190 34.28 -0.73 -12.64
C SER A 190 35.09 -1.36 -13.77
N SER A 191 36.41 -1.28 -13.68
CA SER A 191 37.35 -1.99 -14.54
C SER A 191 37.20 -3.51 -14.36
N CYS A 192 36.43 -4.16 -15.24
CA CYS A 192 36.38 -5.62 -15.31
C CYS A 192 37.44 -6.11 -16.29
N ARG A 193 38.54 -6.63 -15.75
CA ARG A 193 39.56 -7.37 -16.50
C ARG A 193 39.02 -8.77 -16.78
N TRP A 194 38.83 -9.11 -18.05
CA TRP A 194 38.45 -10.47 -18.45
C TRP A 194 39.61 -11.45 -18.18
N PRO A 195 39.34 -12.70 -17.73
CA PRO A 195 40.37 -13.71 -17.66
C PRO A 195 40.70 -14.21 -19.06
N SER A 196 42.00 -14.22 -19.39
CA SER A 196 42.53 -14.79 -20.62
C SER A 196 42.32 -16.31 -20.62
N PHE A 197 41.61 -16.83 -21.62
CA PHE A 197 41.62 -18.27 -21.91
C PHE A 197 42.75 -18.56 -22.89
N SER A 198 43.78 -19.27 -22.43
CA SER A 198 44.79 -19.89 -23.30
C SER A 198 44.26 -21.21 -23.85
N LYS A 199 44.55 -21.46 -25.13
CA LYS A 199 44.79 -22.80 -25.69
C LYS A 199 46.25 -22.87 -26.08
#